data_AF-A0AAW7V5P6-F1
#
_entry.id   AF-A0AAW7V5P6-F1
#
_cell.length_a   1.000
_cell.length_b   1.000
_cell.length_c   1.000
_cell.angle_alpha   90.00
_cell.angle_beta   90.00
_cell.angle_gamma   90.00
#
_symmetry.space_group_name_H-M   'P 1'
#
loop_
_entity.id
_entity.type
_entity.pdbx_description
1 polymer ?
#
loop_
_entity_poly.entity_id
_entity_poly.type
_entity_poly.pdbx_seq_one_letter_code
_entity_poly.pdbx_strand_id
1 'polypeptide(L)'
;MKRLAIALLASFPLIASAGNLQVKCGRFDIKIYPDAIFLNGNKVDNAHRKTESDVMSYVFQEYAEMGGTYTLYSLDVPSRGDMTLSHQWQNADGEALREVKTEKCGTFHSFKGKAPNVKSVLEKQRAGEL
;
A
#
# COMPACT_ATOMS: atom_id res chain seq x y z
N MET A 1 12.63 0.35 -47.41
CA MET A 1 11.41 0.25 -46.58
C MET A 1 11.69 0.94 -45.25
N LYS A 2 10.84 1.90 -44.85
CA LYS A 2 11.03 2.82 -43.71
C LYS A 2 10.51 2.18 -42.41
N ARG A 3 11.38 2.18 -41.40
CA ARG A 3 11.15 2.33 -39.93
C ARG A 3 9.96 1.60 -39.29
N LEU A 4 10.28 0.66 -38.39
CA LEU A 4 9.58 0.55 -37.10
C LEU A 4 10.63 0.57 -35.98
N ALA A 5 10.74 1.72 -35.31
CA ALA A 5 11.37 1.79 -33.99
C ALA A 5 10.26 1.53 -32.98
N ILE A 6 10.28 0.37 -32.34
CA ILE A 6 9.48 0.09 -31.16
C ILE A 6 10.10 0.93 -30.04
N ALA A 7 9.46 2.06 -29.72
CA ALA A 7 9.77 2.79 -28.51
C ALA A 7 9.31 1.93 -27.32
N LEU A 8 10.26 1.29 -26.64
CA LEU A 8 10.03 0.75 -25.31
C LEU A 8 9.54 1.91 -24.43
N LEU A 9 8.31 1.80 -23.94
CA LEU A 9 7.82 2.59 -22.82
C LEU A 9 8.79 2.36 -21.65
N ALA A 10 9.66 3.33 -21.41
CA ALA A 10 10.44 3.39 -20.19
C ALA A 10 9.43 3.41 -19.04
N SER A 11 9.50 2.39 -18.19
CA SER A 11 8.87 2.38 -16.88
C SER A 11 9.32 3.63 -16.14
N PHE A 12 8.41 4.58 -15.98
CA PHE A 12 8.67 5.76 -15.15
C PHE A 12 8.93 5.29 -13.72
N PRO A 13 10.08 5.59 -13.10
CA PRO A 13 10.26 5.34 -11.69
C PRO A 13 9.26 6.22 -10.93
N LEU A 14 8.52 5.62 -10.00
CA LEU A 14 7.66 6.36 -9.09
C LEU A 14 8.51 7.33 -8.26
N ILE A 15 8.20 8.62 -8.44
CA ILE A 15 8.00 9.66 -7.42
C ILE A 15 9.27 10.29 -6.80
N ALA A 16 9.40 11.59 -7.08
CA ALA A 16 10.20 12.56 -6.37
C ALA A 16 10.09 12.43 -4.84
N SER A 17 11.24 12.51 -4.15
CA SER A 17 11.47 12.44 -2.70
C SER A 17 10.37 13.10 -1.83
N ALA A 18 9.25 12.38 -1.62
CA ALA A 18 8.39 12.59 -0.47
C ALA A 18 9.08 11.89 0.70
N GLY A 19 9.45 12.65 1.75
CA GLY A 19 10.05 12.08 2.94
C GLY A 19 9.15 11.01 3.58
N ASN A 20 9.73 10.17 4.45
CA ASN A 20 8.95 9.11 5.10
C ASN A 20 7.79 9.69 5.91
N LEU A 21 6.61 9.10 5.77
CA LEU A 21 5.39 9.53 6.45
C LEU A 21 4.87 8.44 7.38
N GLN A 22 4.39 8.82 8.56
CA GLN A 22 3.71 7.93 9.48
C GLN A 22 2.33 8.48 9.81
N VAL A 23 1.34 7.60 9.90
CA VAL A 23 -0.02 7.93 10.37
C VAL A 23 -0.58 6.78 11.18
N LYS A 24 -1.36 7.11 12.21
CA LYS A 24 -2.12 6.14 12.99
C LYS A 24 -3.60 6.21 12.62
N CYS A 25 -4.21 5.05 12.40
CA CYS A 25 -5.64 4.91 12.09
C CYS A 25 -6.24 3.87 13.02
N GLY A 26 -7.00 4.31 14.04
CA GLY A 26 -7.45 3.41 15.11
C GLY A 26 -6.28 2.64 15.74
N ARG A 27 -6.29 1.32 15.60
CA ARG A 27 -5.22 0.41 16.08
C ARG A 27 -4.05 0.21 15.11
N PHE A 28 -4.14 0.76 13.90
CA PHE A 28 -3.16 0.54 12.84
C PHE A 28 -2.09 1.64 12.85
N ASP A 29 -0.82 1.25 12.84
CA ASP A 29 0.33 2.13 12.61
C ASP A 29 0.84 1.94 11.18
N ILE A 30 0.74 2.98 10.35
CA ILE A 30 1.12 2.94 8.93
C ILE A 30 2.38 3.78 8.75
N LYS A 31 3.43 3.17 8.21
CA LYS A 31 4.66 3.87 7.81
C LYS A 31 4.86 3.74 6.31
N ILE A 32 4.97 4.87 5.64
CA ILE A 32 5.14 5.00 4.20
C ILE A 32 6.57 5.47 3.96
N TYR A 33 7.35 4.62 3.31
CA TYR A 33 8.66 4.92 2.74
C TYR A 33 8.50 5.15 1.24
N PRO A 34 9.51 5.72 0.55
CA PRO A 34 9.45 5.95 -0.89
C PRO A 34 9.16 4.69 -1.72
N ASP A 35 9.62 3.53 -1.27
CA ASP A 35 9.60 2.25 -1.98
C ASP A 35 8.79 1.14 -1.28
N ALA A 36 8.25 1.40 -0.08
CA ALA A 36 7.55 0.40 0.70
C ALA A 36 6.55 1.01 1.68
N ILE A 37 5.48 0.27 1.98
CA ILE A 37 4.56 0.58 3.07
C ILE A 37 4.68 -0.51 4.13
N PHE A 38 4.53 -0.11 5.39
CA PHE A 38 4.49 -0.99 6.53
C PHE A 38 3.22 -0.76 7.34
N LEU A 39 2.51 -1.83 7.65
CA LEU A 39 1.35 -1.85 8.52
C LEU A 39 1.71 -2.60 9.81
N ASN A 40 1.63 -1.93 10.95
CA ASN A 40 1.99 -2.50 12.26
C ASN A 40 3.39 -3.12 12.30
N GLY A 41 4.33 -2.58 11.51
CA GLY A 41 5.69 -3.10 11.40
C GLY A 41 5.91 -4.20 10.35
N ASN A 42 4.86 -4.70 9.72
CA ASN A 42 4.94 -5.69 8.64
C ASN A 42 4.94 -5.00 7.27
N LYS A 43 5.84 -5.42 6.37
CA LYS A 43 5.84 -4.94 4.99
C LYS A 43 4.58 -5.47 4.28
N VAL A 44 3.85 -4.58 3.60
CA VAL A 44 2.65 -4.92 2.84
C VAL A 44 2.97 -5.10 1.36
N ASP A 45 2.03 -5.72 0.65
CA ASP A 45 2.14 -6.09 -0.76
C ASP A 45 1.32 -5.20 -1.68
N ASN A 46 1.67 -5.21 -2.96
CA ASN A 46 0.95 -4.54 -4.05
C ASN A 46 0.63 -3.06 -3.75
N ALA A 47 1.51 -2.41 -2.99
CA ALA A 47 1.35 -1.03 -2.56
C ALA A 47 1.45 -0.08 -3.77
N HIS A 48 0.44 0.76 -3.93
CA HIS A 48 0.43 1.78 -4.97
C HIS A 48 -0.35 3.00 -4.51
N ARG A 49 -0.06 4.13 -5.16
CA ARG A 49 -0.77 5.38 -4.94
C ARG A 49 -1.69 5.64 -6.11
N LYS A 50 -2.94 5.98 -5.83
CA LYS A 50 -3.90 6.49 -6.80
C LYS A 50 -4.36 7.89 -6.38
N THR A 51 -4.77 8.70 -7.35
CA THR A 51 -5.38 10.00 -7.09
C THR A 51 -6.62 10.10 -7.94
N GLU A 52 -7.76 10.29 -7.29
CA GLU A 52 -9.05 10.43 -7.93
C GLU A 52 -9.69 11.71 -7.42
N SER A 53 -10.02 12.62 -8.34
CA SER A 53 -10.50 13.96 -8.01
C SER A 53 -9.57 14.67 -7.01
N ASP A 54 -10.03 14.91 -5.78
CA ASP A 54 -9.30 15.60 -4.71
C ASP A 54 -8.86 14.66 -3.58
N VAL A 55 -8.91 13.34 -3.80
CA VAL A 55 -8.49 12.33 -2.83
C VAL A 55 -7.30 11.56 -3.38
N MET A 56 -6.21 11.56 -2.60
CA MET A 56 -5.07 10.68 -2.84
C MET A 56 -5.20 9.46 -1.94
N SER A 57 -5.12 8.26 -2.50
CA SER A 57 -5.20 7.02 -1.73
C SER A 57 -3.93 6.20 -1.84
N TYR A 58 -3.47 5.67 -0.71
CA TYR A 58 -2.50 4.57 -0.68
C TYR A 58 -3.26 3.26 -0.55
N VAL A 59 -3.15 2.42 -1.57
CA VAL A 59 -3.81 1.10 -1.61
C VAL A 59 -2.74 0.03 -1.44
N PHE A 60 -2.97 -0.92 -0.54
CA PHE A 60 -2.03 -1.99 -0.25
C PHE A 60 -2.73 -3.23 0.32
N GLN A 61 -2.03 -4.37 0.33
CA GLN A 61 -2.58 -5.66 0.72
C GLN A 61 -1.73 -6.34 1.78
N GLU A 62 -2.39 -6.99 2.74
CA GLU A 62 -1.76 -7.89 3.71
C GLU A 62 -2.24 -9.31 3.43
N TYR A 63 -1.37 -10.13 2.83
CA TYR A 63 -1.69 -11.53 2.53
C TYR A 63 -1.71 -12.39 3.79
N ALA A 64 -2.63 -13.35 3.85
CA ALA A 64 -2.61 -14.38 4.87
C ALA A 64 -1.46 -15.37 4.61
N GLU A 65 -0.80 -15.85 5.67
CA GLU A 65 0.37 -16.76 5.56
C GLU A 65 0.03 -18.06 4.82
N MET A 66 -1.17 -18.62 5.04
CA MET A 66 -1.65 -19.83 4.35
C MET A 66 -2.06 -19.60 2.88
N GLY A 67 -1.99 -18.36 2.39
CA GLY A 67 -2.41 -18.00 1.04
C GLY A 67 -3.94 -17.98 0.85
N GLY A 68 -4.37 -17.77 -0.39
CA GLY A 68 -5.78 -17.82 -0.81
C GLY A 68 -6.66 -16.64 -0.36
N THR A 69 -6.19 -15.79 0.55
CA THR A 69 -6.89 -14.59 1.00
C THR A 69 -5.92 -13.45 1.33
N TYR A 70 -6.44 -12.23 1.36
CA TYR A 70 -5.71 -11.05 1.80
C TYR A 70 -6.67 -10.01 2.39
N THR A 71 -6.15 -9.10 3.22
CA THR A 71 -6.88 -7.88 3.59
C THR A 71 -6.45 -6.76 2.66
N LEU A 72 -7.41 -6.17 1.93
CA LEU A 72 -7.22 -4.97 1.14
C LEU A 72 -7.36 -3.75 2.06
N TYR A 73 -6.44 -2.79 1.95
CA TYR A 73 -6.47 -1.52 2.66
C TYR A 73 -6.46 -0.36 1.66
N SER A 74 -7.21 0.70 1.96
CA SER A 74 -7.15 2.01 1.28
C SER A 74 -7.05 3.09 2.35
N LEU A 75 -5.88 3.74 2.44
CA LEU A 75 -5.69 4.96 3.22
C LEU A 75 -6.02 6.15 2.34
N ASP A 76 -7.17 6.77 2.58
CA ASP A 76 -7.67 7.90 1.82
C ASP A 76 -7.25 9.21 2.47
N VAL A 77 -6.62 10.07 1.67
CA VAL A 77 -6.04 11.36 2.06
C VAL A 77 -6.73 12.45 1.24
N PRO A 78 -7.88 12.94 1.72
CA PRO A 78 -8.61 13.98 1.01
C PRO A 78 -7.86 15.31 1.11
N SER A 79 -8.06 16.18 0.11
CA SER A 79 -7.53 17.55 0.11
C SER A 79 -8.06 18.39 1.29
N ARG A 80 -9.25 18.04 1.79
CA ARG A 80 -9.93 18.65 2.94
C ARG A 80 -10.67 17.57 3.72
N GLY A 81 -10.65 17.68 5.04
CA GLY A 81 -11.34 16.75 5.94
C GLY A 81 -10.42 15.69 6.56
N ASP A 82 -11.05 14.71 7.21
CA ASP A 82 -10.36 13.67 7.97
C ASP A 82 -9.83 12.56 7.05
N MET A 83 -8.60 12.11 7.30
CA MET A 83 -8.06 10.90 6.68
C MET A 83 -8.76 9.66 7.23
N THR A 84 -8.94 8.64 6.38
CA THR A 84 -9.56 7.38 6.77
C THR A 84 -8.79 6.19 6.22
N LEU A 85 -8.84 5.07 6.95
CA LEU A 85 -8.32 3.78 6.49
C LEU A 85 -9.50 2.83 6.36
N SER A 86 -9.88 2.52 5.12
CA SER A 86 -10.84 1.45 4.84
C SER A 86 -10.12 0.14 4.64
N HIS A 87 -10.66 -0.95 5.17
CA HIS A 87 -10.08 -2.28 5.00
C HIS A 87 -11.13 -3.40 4.93
N GLN A 88 -10.83 -4.41 4.12
CA GLN A 88 -11.75 -5.52 3.86
C GLN A 88 -10.98 -6.83 3.63
N TRP A 89 -11.46 -7.91 4.23
CA TRP A 89 -10.93 -9.25 3.97
C TRP A 89 -11.53 -9.82 2.68
N GLN A 90 -10.68 -10.26 1.76
CA GLN A 90 -11.05 -10.74 0.43
C GLN A 90 -10.40 -12.09 0.12
N ASN A 91 -11.02 -12.85 -0.77
CA ASN A 91 -10.41 -14.06 -1.34
C ASN A 91 -9.41 -13.70 -2.46
N ALA A 92 -8.76 -14.71 -3.04
CA ALA A 92 -7.78 -14.53 -4.11
C ALA A 92 -8.32 -13.83 -5.36
N ASP A 93 -9.63 -13.95 -5.62
CA ASP A 93 -10.31 -13.32 -6.77
C ASP A 93 -10.74 -11.87 -6.48
N GLY A 94 -10.52 -11.37 -5.25
CA GLY A 94 -10.91 -10.02 -4.82
C GLY A 94 -12.37 -9.91 -4.36
N GLU A 95 -13.05 -11.03 -4.16
CA GLU A 95 -14.40 -11.04 -3.62
C GLU A 95 -14.38 -10.82 -2.10
N ALA A 96 -15.30 -9.98 -1.64
CA ALA A 96 -15.45 -9.65 -0.23
C ALA A 96 -15.86 -10.87 0.60
N LEU A 97 -15.05 -11.24 1.59
CA LEU A 97 -15.38 -12.26 2.60
C LEU A 97 -16.05 -11.65 3.84
N ARG A 98 -15.92 -10.33 4.02
CA ARG A 98 -16.52 -9.56 5.13
C ARG A 98 -16.88 -8.15 4.68
N GLU A 99 -17.73 -7.50 5.46
CA GLU A 99 -18.02 -6.07 5.30
C GLU A 99 -16.76 -5.21 5.46
N VAL A 100 -16.75 -4.08 4.75
CA VAL A 100 -15.70 -3.07 4.87
C VAL A 100 -15.75 -2.46 6.26
N LYS A 101 -14.57 -2.29 6.88
CA LYS A 101 -14.42 -1.51 8.10
C LYS A 101 -13.62 -0.25 7.80
N THR A 102 -13.96 0.84 8.46
CA THR A 102 -13.30 2.13 8.27
C THR A 102 -12.85 2.69 9.60
N GLU A 103 -11.58 3.07 9.66
CA GLU A 103 -10.96 3.69 10.82
C GLU A 103 -10.67 5.16 10.53
N LYS A 104 -10.92 6.03 11.51
CA LYS A 104 -10.42 7.42 11.43
C LYS A 104 -8.92 7.46 11.67
N CYS A 105 -8.24 8.28 10.89
CA CYS A 105 -6.80 8.49 11.02
C CYS A 105 -6.50 9.83 11.70
N GLY A 106 -5.35 9.87 12.38
CA GLY A 106 -4.71 11.13 12.77
C GLY A 106 -4.06 11.81 11.56
N THR A 107 -3.23 12.80 11.81
CA THR A 107 -2.47 13.51 10.76
C THR A 107 -1.17 12.77 10.41
N PHE A 108 -0.63 13.03 9.22
CA PHE A 108 0.72 12.56 8.89
C PHE A 108 1.78 13.24 9.76
N HIS A 109 2.77 12.46 10.14
CA HIS A 109 4.00 12.92 10.75
C HIS A 109 5.18 12.46 9.92
N SER A 110 6.05 13.40 9.53
CA SER A 110 7.30 13.07 8.86
C SER A 110 8.28 12.46 9.86
N PHE A 111 9.04 11.45 9.43
CA PHE A 111 10.08 10.84 10.27
C PHE A 111 11.36 10.54 9.48
N LYS A 112 12.45 10.30 10.21
CA LYS A 112 13.75 9.89 9.65
C LYS A 112 13.97 8.39 9.86
N GLY A 113 14.61 7.74 8.91
CA GLY A 113 14.97 6.34 8.99
C GLY A 113 15.02 5.70 7.61
N LYS A 114 15.52 4.46 7.54
CA LYS A 114 15.47 3.63 6.34
C LYS A 114 14.31 2.65 6.45
N ALA A 115 13.77 2.22 5.31
CA ALA A 115 12.83 1.10 5.27
C ALA A 115 13.53 -0.15 5.85
N PRO A 116 12.87 -0.90 6.76
CA PRO A 116 13.38 -2.20 7.18
C PRO A 116 13.57 -3.13 5.99
N ASN A 117 14.70 -3.86 5.97
CA ASN A 117 14.95 -4.88 4.95
C ASN A 117 14.30 -6.21 5.35
N VAL A 118 12.98 -6.29 5.22
CA VAL A 118 12.19 -7.49 5.52
C VAL A 118 11.28 -7.83 4.36
N LYS A 119 10.99 -9.13 4.20
CA LYS A 119 10.04 -9.62 3.20
C LYS A 119 8.60 -9.51 3.70
N SER A 120 7.69 -9.12 2.83
CA SER A 120 6.24 -9.26 3.04
C SER A 120 5.83 -10.75 3.04
N VAL A 121 4.58 -11.04 3.40
CA VAL A 121 4.05 -12.42 3.37
C VAL A 121 4.09 -12.99 1.96
N LEU A 122 3.63 -12.24 0.95
CA LEU A 122 3.64 -12.73 -0.44
C LEU A 122 5.06 -12.96 -0.97
N GLU A 123 6.02 -12.11 -0.59
CA GLU A 123 7.44 -12.30 -0.94
C GLU A 123 8.00 -13.59 -0.34
N LYS A 124 7.64 -13.91 0.92
CA LYS A 124 8.04 -15.17 1.56
C LYS A 124 7.35 -16.38 0.91
N GLN A 125 6.07 -16.30 0.58
CA GLN A 125 5.32 -17.37 -0.11
C GLN A 125 5.99 -17.70 -1.45
N ARG A 126 6.31 -16.66 -2.25
CA ARG A 126 6.97 -16.82 -3.56
C ARG A 126 8.39 -17.38 -3.43
N ALA A 127 9.05 -17.16 -2.30
CA ALA A 127 10.37 -17.71 -2.03
C ALA A 127 10.34 -19.12 -1.41
N GLY A 128 9.15 -19.66 -1.05
CA GLY A 128 9.03 -20.94 -0.34
C GLY A 128 9.53 -20.89 1.11
N GLU A 129 9.40 -19.73 1.76
CA GLU A 129 9.90 -19.46 3.12
C GLU A 129 8.79 -19.47 4.19
N LEU A 130 7.61 -20.00 3.87
CA LEU A 130 6.45 -20.15 4.74
C LEU A 130 5.94 -21.60 4.74
#